data_AF-A0AAE6KWR3-F1
#
_entry.id   AF-A0AAE6KWR3-F1
#
_cell.length_a   1.000
_cell.length_b   1.000
_cell.length_c   1.000
_cell.angle_alpha   90.00
_cell.angle_beta   90.00
_cell.angle_gamma   90.00
#
_symmetry.space_group_name_H-M   'P 1'
#
loop_
_entity.id
_entity.type
_entity.pdbx_description
1 polymer ?
#
loop_
_entity_poly.entity_id
_entity_poly.type
_entity_poly.pdbx_seq_one_letter_code
_entity_poly.pdbx_strand_id
1 'polypeptide(L)'
;MALVVAGLAFYAAEAQGLFLFPLLLDGTEHPWQSGRVLLRRAGGTPSAMGTVLMLAGVMLLGGVVGRGWVRCWCLGCLAVVLWYEELRT
;
A
#
# COMPACT_ATOMS: atom_id res chain seq x y z
N MET A 1 -22.74 -8.74 4.81
CA MET A 1 -21.88 -8.26 5.91
C MET A 1 -20.57 -9.05 6.02
N ALA A 2 -20.59 -10.39 6.14
CA ALA A 2 -19.37 -11.20 6.26
C ALA A 2 -18.34 -10.98 5.13
N LEU A 3 -18.80 -10.86 3.88
CA LEU A 3 -17.94 -10.66 2.71
C LEU A 3 -17.19 -9.31 2.72
N VAL A 4 -17.86 -8.25 3.19
CA VAL A 4 -17.26 -6.90 3.34
C VAL A 4 -16.22 -6.91 4.46
N VAL A 5 -16.54 -7.56 5.59
CA VAL A 5 -15.61 -7.71 6.71
C VAL A 5 -14.39 -8.54 6.32
N ALA A 6 -14.59 -9.63 5.56
CA ALA A 6 -13.50 -10.44 5.03
C ALA A 6 -12.60 -9.64 4.07
N GLY A 7 -13.19 -8.82 3.19
CA GLY A 7 -12.44 -7.95 2.29
C GLY A 7 -11.62 -6.89 3.04
N LEU A 8 -12.21 -6.24 4.04
CA LEU A 8 -11.49 -5.29 4.89
C LEU A 8 -10.36 -5.96 5.68
N ALA A 9 -10.60 -7.15 6.24
CA ALA A 9 -9.58 -7.91 6.96
C ALA A 9 -8.43 -8.35 6.04
N PHE A 10 -8.75 -8.75 4.81
CA PHE A 10 -7.74 -9.08 3.79
C PHE A 10 -6.85 -7.87 3.48
N TYR A 11 -7.45 -6.71 3.21
CA TYR A 11 -6.69 -5.48 2.97
C TYR A 11 -5.90 -5.02 4.21
N ALA A 12 -6.42 -5.24 5.41
CA ALA A 12 -5.69 -4.94 6.65
C ALA A 12 -4.44 -5.80 6.80
N ALA A 13 -4.52 -7.08 6.42
CA ALA A 13 -3.40 -8.00 6.42
C ALA A 13 -2.39 -7.64 5.32
N GLU A 14 -2.87 -7.34 4.11
CA GLU A 14 -2.03 -6.98 2.97
C GLU A 14 -1.29 -5.65 3.19
N ALA A 15 -1.94 -4.68 3.84
CA ALA A 15 -1.31 -3.42 4.24
C ALA A 15 -0.09 -3.60 5.15
N GLN A 16 0.02 -4.70 5.91
CA GLN A 16 1.22 -5.01 6.71
C GLN A 16 2.44 -5.35 5.83
N GLY A 17 2.19 -5.82 4.60
CA GLY A 17 3.22 -6.16 3.61
C GLY A 17 3.50 -5.04 2.60
N LEU A 18 2.85 -3.88 2.72
CA LEU A 18 2.91 -2.81 1.72
C LEU A 18 4.35 -2.37 1.39
N PHE A 19 5.17 -2.23 2.42
CA PHE A 19 6.56 -1.78 2.30
C PHE A 19 7.57 -2.94 2.18
N LEU A 20 7.11 -4.19 2.11
CA LEU A 20 8.02 -5.34 2.06
C LEU A 20 8.86 -5.33 0.78
N PHE A 21 8.23 -4.99 -0.35
CA PHE A 21 8.91 -4.91 -1.64
C PHE A 21 10.06 -3.90 -1.66
N PRO A 22 9.86 -2.60 -1.33
CA PRO A 22 10.96 -1.64 -1.32
C PRO A 22 12.03 -1.97 -0.27
N LEU A 23 11.65 -2.50 0.90
CA LEU A 23 12.61 -2.91 1.94
C LEU A 23 13.52 -4.08 1.50
N LEU A 24 12.98 -5.01 0.70
CA LEU A 24 13.75 -6.11 0.11
C LEU A 24 14.71 -5.60 -0.97
N LEU A 25 14.30 -4.62 -1.78
CA LEU A 25 15.18 -3.98 -2.75
C LEU A 25 16.35 -3.25 -2.08
N ASP A 26 16.10 -2.62 -0.93
CA ASP A 26 17.14 -1.96 -0.12
C ASP A 26 18.02 -2.95 0.67
N GLY A 27 17.79 -4.26 0.56
CA GLY A 27 18.62 -5.29 1.20
C GLY A 27 18.51 -5.32 2.73
N THR A 28 17.39 -4.85 3.28
CA THR A 28 17.18 -4.78 4.73
C THR A 28 17.20 -6.18 5.36
N GLU A 29 17.97 -6.39 6.44
CA GLU A 29 18.10 -7.70 7.09
C GLU A 29 16.77 -8.23 7.70
N HIS A 30 15.91 -7.33 8.19
CA HIS A 30 14.65 -7.66 8.85
C HIS A 30 13.44 -6.91 8.26
N PRO A 31 13.04 -7.20 7.01
CA PRO A 31 12.07 -6.40 6.24
C PRO A 31 10.68 -6.37 6.89
N TRP A 32 10.25 -7.44 7.54
CA TRP A 32 8.97 -7.46 8.26
C TRP A 32 8.93 -6.55 9.49
N GLN A 33 10.04 -6.47 10.23
CA GLN A 33 10.12 -5.63 11.41
C GLN A 33 10.21 -4.15 11.01
N SER A 34 11.10 -3.85 10.06
CA SER A 34 11.25 -2.50 9.49
C SER A 34 9.96 -2.03 8.82
N GLY A 35 9.25 -2.92 8.11
CA GLY A 35 7.96 -2.62 7.49
C GLY A 35 6.88 -2.26 8.51
N ARG A 36 6.82 -2.95 9.66
CA ARG A 36 5.91 -2.59 10.76
C ARG A 36 6.27 -1.25 11.41
N VAL A 37 7.56 -0.93 11.52
CA VAL A 37 8.00 0.38 12.03
C VAL A 37 7.56 1.49 11.08
N LEU A 38 7.77 1.31 9.77
CA LEU A 38 7.31 2.24 8.74
C LEU A 38 5.79 2.39 8.76
N LEU A 39 5.04 1.28 8.87
CA LEU A 39 3.58 1.32 8.97
C LEU A 39 3.10 2.10 10.20
N ARG A 40 3.79 1.96 11.34
CA ARG A 40 3.50 2.76 12.55
C ARG A 40 3.81 4.24 12.33
N ARG A 41 4.93 4.57 11.66
CA ARG A 41 5.27 5.95 11.29
C ARG A 41 4.24 6.56 10.35
N ALA A 42 3.65 5.76 9.48
CA ALA A 42 2.57 6.15 8.57
C ALA A 42 1.21 6.41 9.26
N GLY A 43 1.15 6.41 10.60
CA GLY A 43 -0.08 6.56 11.37
C GLY A 43 -0.78 5.23 11.72
N GLY A 44 -0.08 4.10 11.54
CA GLY A 44 -0.57 2.77 11.88
C GLY A 44 -1.52 2.17 10.83
N THR A 45 -2.01 0.96 11.11
CA THR A 45 -2.87 0.18 10.20
C THR A 45 -4.11 0.94 9.71
N PRO A 46 -4.86 1.71 10.52
CA PRO A 46 -6.08 2.40 10.05
C PRO A 46 -5.77 3.49 9.04
N SER A 47 -4.75 4.31 9.31
CA SER A 47 -4.27 5.36 8.39
C SER A 47 -3.78 4.74 7.09
N ALA A 48 -2.98 3.67 7.19
CA ALA A 48 -2.45 2.99 6.04
C ALA A 48 -3.54 2.34 5.17
N MET A 49 -4.58 1.75 5.79
CA MET A 49 -5.72 1.23 5.07
C MET A 49 -6.47 2.31 4.29
N GLY A 50 -6.60 3.53 4.83
CA GLY A 50 -7.20 4.65 4.12
C GLY A 50 -6.45 4.99 2.83
N THR A 51 -5.13 5.13 2.92
CA THR A 51 -4.26 5.41 1.76
C THR A 51 -4.29 4.26 0.75
N VAL A 52 -4.22 3.00 1.21
CA VAL A 52 -4.27 1.81 0.34
C VAL A 52 -5.62 1.71 -0.37
N LEU A 53 -6.74 1.92 0.34
CA LEU A 53 -8.07 1.89 -0.26
C LEU A 53 -8.26 3.02 -1.28
N MET A 54 -7.70 4.21 -1.03
CA MET A 54 -7.69 5.31 -1.99
C MET A 54 -6.88 4.94 -3.24
N LEU A 55 -5.67 4.40 -3.08
CA LEU A 55 -4.82 3.95 -4.19
C LEU A 55 -5.50 2.85 -5.01
N ALA A 56 -6.05 1.84 -4.34
CA ALA A 56 -6.82 0.77 -4.97
C ALA A 56 -8.02 1.34 -5.74
N GLY A 57 -8.73 2.31 -5.17
CA GLY A 57 -9.80 3.03 -5.84
C GLY A 57 -9.35 3.73 -7.12
N VAL A 58 -8.20 4.42 -7.09
CA VAL A 58 -7.61 5.07 -8.28
C VAL A 58 -7.18 4.05 -9.33
N MET A 59 -6.60 2.93 -8.92
CA MET A 59 -6.18 1.85 -9.84
C MET A 59 -7.38 1.20 -10.52
N LEU A 60 -8.47 0.94 -9.78
CA LEU A 60 -9.68 0.30 -10.30
C LEU A 60 -10.53 1.26 -11.15
N LEU A 61 -10.75 2.49 -10.67
CA LEU A 61 -11.59 3.47 -11.36
C LEU A 61 -10.85 4.18 -12.50
N GLY A 62 -9.51 4.26 -12.44
CA GLY A 62 -8.71 4.84 -13.51
C GLY A 62 -8.87 4.12 -14.85
N GLY A 63 -9.08 2.80 -14.81
CA GLY A 63 -9.46 2.01 -15.98
C GLY A 63 -10.85 2.36 -16.52
N VAL A 64 -11.82 2.57 -15.63
CA VAL A 64 -13.21 2.88 -15.97
C VAL A 64 -13.36 4.28 -16.59
N VAL A 65 -12.56 5.25 -16.17
CA VAL A 65 -12.57 6.64 -16.69
C VAL A 65 -11.74 6.77 -17.99
N GLY A 66 -11.29 5.66 -18.59
CA GLY A 66 -10.53 5.67 -19.85
C GLY A 66 -9.10 6.22 -19.71
N ARG A 67 -8.56 6.30 -18.48
CA ARG A 67 -7.20 6.80 -18.21
C ARG A 67 -6.11 5.73 -18.34
N GLY A 68 -6.51 4.49 -18.68
CA GLY A 68 -5.65 3.34 -18.94
C GLY A 68 -5.32 2.53 -17.67
N TRP A 69 -5.71 1.26 -17.64
CA TRP A 69 -5.52 0.34 -16.51
C TRP A 69 -4.05 0.21 -16.09
N VAL A 70 -3.16 -0.06 -17.06
CA VAL A 70 -1.72 -0.20 -16.80
C VAL A 70 -1.12 1.09 -16.26
N ARG A 71 -1.52 2.24 -16.80
CA ARG A 71 -1.02 3.54 -16.33
C ARG A 71 -1.41 3.81 -14.89
N CYS A 72 -2.68 3.60 -14.54
CA CYS A 72 -3.16 3.78 -13.17
C CYS A 72 -2.54 2.77 -12.20
N TRP A 73 -2.27 1.55 -12.66
CA TRP A 73 -1.52 0.55 -11.91
C TRP A 73 -0.08 1.01 -11.63
N CYS A 74 0.66 1.44 -12.66
CA CYS A 74 2.02 1.95 -12.49
C CYS A 74 2.07 3.17 -11.55
N LEU A 75 1.07 4.06 -11.64
CA LEU A 75 0.97 5.22 -10.74
C LEU A 75 0.74 4.81 -9.28
N GLY A 76 -0.09 3.80 -9.02
CA GLY A 76 -0.27 3.31 -7.65
C GLY A 76 0.98 2.64 -7.11
N CYS A 77 1.69 1.85 -7.93
CA CYS A 77 3.00 1.30 -7.54
C CYS A 77 4.01 2.42 -7.23
N LEU A 78 4.10 3.44 -8.09
CA LEU A 78 4.96 4.60 -7.88
C LEU A 78 4.62 5.36 -6.59
N ALA A 79 3.32 5.55 -6.31
CA ALA A 79 2.87 6.22 -5.08
C ALA A 79 3.32 5.47 -3.82
N VAL A 80 3.29 4.13 -3.82
CA VAL A 80 3.79 3.33 -2.69
C VAL A 80 5.30 3.51 -2.50
N VAL A 81 6.07 3.56 -3.60
CA VAL A 81 7.51 3.81 -3.53
C VAL A 81 7.82 5.22 -3.03
N LEU A 82 7.12 6.24 -3.52
CA LEU A 82 7.30 7.62 -3.04
C LEU A 82 6.94 7.75 -1.55
N TRP A 83 5.88 7.06 -1.11
CA TRP A 83 5.50 7.06 0.30
C TRP A 83 6.53 6.35 1.18
N TYR A 84 7.13 5.26 0.70
CA TYR A 84 8.26 4.63 1.34
C TYR A 84 9.46 5.59 1.48
N GLU A 85 9.79 6.32 0.40
CA GLU A 85 10.86 7.33 0.39
C GLU A 85 10.60 8.50 1.35
N GLU A 86 9.33 8.91 1.51
CA GLU A 86 8.95 9.95 2.46
C GLU A 86 9.11 9.49 3.91
N LEU A 87 8.74 8.23 4.23
CA LEU A 87 8.79 7.70 5.60
C LEU A 87 10.19 7.32 6.10
N ARG A 88 11.16 7.14 5.18
CA ARG A 88 12.57 6.87 5.49
C ARG A 88 13.39 8.14 5.74
N THR A 89 12.94 9.29 5.22
CA THR A 89 13.63 10.58 5.34
C THR A 89 13.33 11.23 6.69
#